data_AF-A0ABD2F010-F1
#
_entry.id   AF-A0ABD2F010-F1
#
_cell.length_a   1.000
_cell.length_b   1.000
_cell.length_c   1.000
_cell.angle_alpha   90.00
_cell.angle_beta   90.00
_cell.angle_gamma   90.00
#
_symmetry.space_group_name_H-M   'P 1'
#
loop_
_entity.id
_entity.type
_entity.pdbx_description
1 polymer ?
#
loop_
_entity_poly.entity_id
_entity_poly.type
_entity_poly.pdbx_seq_one_letter_code
_entity_poly.pdbx_strand_id
1 'polypeptide(L)'
;MEQMLGAFQSDLSSISSEIRTLQEQSGAMNIRLRNRQAVRGKLGELVDGLVVPSALVTAILEAPVTEPRFLEQLQELDAKAAAVREQEARGTAACADVRGVLDRLRVKAVTKIREFILQKIYSFRKPMTNYQIPQTALLKYRFFYQFLLGNERATAKEIRDEYVETLSKIYLSYYRSYLGRLMKVQYPFEALFRSQHYALLDNSCREYLFICEFFVVSGPAAHDLFHAVMGRTLSMTLKHLESYLADCYDAIAVFLCIHIVLRFRNIAAKRDVPALDRYWEQVLALLWPRFELILEMNVQSVRSTDPQRLGGLDTRPHYITRRYAEFSSALVSINQTIPNERTMQLLGQLQVEVENFVLRVAAEFSSRKEQLVFLINNYDMMLGVLMERAADDSKEVESFQQLLNARTQEFIEELLSPPFGGLVAFVKEAEALIERGQAERLRGEEARVTQLIRGFGSSWKSSVESLSQDVMRSFTNFRNGTSIIQGALTQLIQLYHRFHRVLSQPQLRALPARAELINIHHLMVELKKHKPNF
;
A
#
# COMPACT_ATOMS: atom_id res chain seq x y z
N MET A 1 -63.88 -94.86 -23.57
CA MET A 1 -62.69 -94.19 -23.01
C MET A 1 -62.35 -92.92 -23.79
N GLU A 2 -62.40 -92.95 -25.14
CA GLU A 2 -62.20 -91.75 -25.99
C GLU A 2 -63.21 -90.62 -25.74
N GLN A 3 -64.51 -90.89 -25.54
CA GLN A 3 -65.49 -89.84 -25.22
C GLN A 3 -65.19 -89.12 -23.91
N MET A 4 -64.67 -89.83 -22.90
CA MET A 4 -64.33 -89.25 -21.59
C MET A 4 -63.05 -88.41 -21.66
N LEU A 5 -62.06 -88.85 -22.44
CA LEU A 5 -60.82 -88.09 -22.70
C LEU A 5 -61.07 -86.87 -23.60
N GLY A 6 -61.98 -86.97 -24.57
CA GLY A 6 -62.41 -85.86 -25.41
C GLY A 6 -63.20 -84.80 -24.63
N ALA A 7 -64.05 -85.21 -23.69
CA ALA A 7 -64.72 -84.29 -22.76
C ALA A 7 -63.70 -83.57 -21.86
N PHE A 8 -62.75 -84.30 -21.28
CA PHE A 8 -61.71 -83.71 -20.43
C PHE A 8 -60.79 -82.74 -21.19
N GLN A 9 -60.45 -83.04 -22.44
CA GLN A 9 -59.68 -82.14 -23.31
C GLN A 9 -60.47 -80.88 -23.70
N SER A 10 -61.77 -81.03 -23.95
CA SER A 10 -62.67 -79.89 -24.18
C SER A 10 -62.77 -79.00 -22.95
N ASP A 11 -62.92 -79.59 -21.76
CA ASP A 11 -63.01 -78.85 -20.49
C ASP A 11 -61.70 -78.13 -20.16
N LEU A 12 -60.53 -78.77 -20.36
CA LEU A 12 -59.22 -78.12 -20.23
C LEU A 12 -59.02 -76.98 -21.24
N SER A 13 -59.49 -77.15 -22.47
CA SER A 13 -59.42 -76.10 -23.50
C SER A 13 -60.35 -74.93 -23.15
N SER A 14 -61.54 -75.22 -22.61
CA SER A 14 -62.48 -74.21 -22.11
C SER A 14 -61.88 -73.45 -20.94
N ILE A 15 -61.39 -74.14 -19.91
CA ILE A 15 -60.75 -73.53 -18.74
C ILE A 15 -59.50 -72.74 -19.16
N SER A 16 -58.68 -73.25 -20.06
CA SER A 16 -57.51 -72.52 -20.54
C SER A 16 -57.89 -71.27 -21.35
N SER A 17 -59.02 -71.31 -22.07
CA SER A 17 -59.58 -70.14 -22.76
C SER A 17 -60.18 -69.12 -21.77
N GLU A 18 -60.81 -69.58 -20.70
CA GLU A 18 -61.34 -68.75 -19.62
C GLU A 18 -60.20 -68.09 -18.82
N ILE A 19 -59.14 -68.83 -18.48
CA ILE A 19 -57.95 -68.29 -17.84
C ILE A 19 -57.28 -67.26 -18.74
N ARG A 20 -57.18 -67.54 -20.06
CA ARG A 20 -56.61 -66.60 -21.03
C ARG A 20 -57.45 -65.32 -21.15
N THR A 21 -58.77 -65.44 -21.23
CA THR A 21 -59.68 -64.29 -21.28
C THR A 21 -59.65 -63.49 -19.98
N LEU A 22 -59.57 -64.13 -18.81
CA LEU A 22 -59.39 -63.46 -17.52
C LEU A 22 -58.03 -62.75 -17.42
N GLN A 23 -56.95 -63.35 -17.93
CA GLN A 23 -55.64 -62.71 -17.99
C GLN A 23 -55.63 -61.49 -18.93
N GLU A 24 -56.26 -61.60 -20.10
CA GLU A 24 -56.44 -60.48 -21.03
C GLU A 24 -57.29 -59.35 -20.42
N GLN A 25 -58.38 -59.70 -19.72
CA GLN A 25 -59.22 -58.74 -19.00
C GLN A 25 -58.49 -58.07 -17.82
N SER A 26 -57.71 -58.83 -17.05
CA SER A 26 -56.91 -58.30 -15.94
C SER A 26 -55.81 -57.36 -16.45
N GLY A 27 -55.14 -57.72 -17.55
CA GLY A 27 -54.17 -56.86 -18.23
C GLY A 27 -54.82 -55.55 -18.73
N ALA A 28 -55.98 -55.65 -19.39
CA ALA A 28 -56.73 -54.48 -19.84
C ALA A 28 -57.19 -53.58 -18.68
N MET A 29 -57.62 -54.17 -17.56
CA MET A 29 -58.02 -53.43 -16.36
C MET A 29 -56.85 -52.72 -15.70
N ASN A 30 -55.68 -53.37 -15.64
CA ASN A 30 -54.46 -52.79 -15.08
C ASN A 30 -53.96 -51.60 -15.92
N ILE A 31 -54.01 -51.71 -17.27
CA ILE A 31 -53.72 -50.58 -18.17
C ILE A 31 -54.69 -49.41 -17.92
N ARG A 32 -55.99 -49.68 -17.78
CA ARG A 32 -56.99 -48.63 -17.47
C ARG A 32 -56.72 -47.97 -16.12
N LEU A 33 -56.36 -48.73 -15.10
CA LEU A 33 -56.03 -48.21 -13.77
C LEU A 33 -54.80 -47.30 -13.85
N ARG A 34 -53.73 -47.76 -14.51
CA ARG A 34 -52.49 -46.98 -14.68
C ARG A 34 -52.74 -45.69 -15.46
N ASN A 35 -53.54 -45.73 -16.53
CA ASN A 35 -53.91 -44.55 -17.31
C ASN A 35 -54.70 -43.55 -16.45
N ARG A 36 -55.66 -44.02 -15.63
CA ARG A 36 -56.43 -43.15 -14.72
C ARG A 36 -55.56 -42.51 -13.65
N GLN A 37 -54.62 -43.26 -13.07
CA GLN A 37 -53.67 -42.71 -12.08
C GLN A 37 -52.77 -41.65 -12.71
N ALA A 38 -52.25 -41.89 -13.92
CA ALA A 38 -51.42 -40.92 -14.63
C ALA A 38 -52.19 -39.64 -14.98
N VAL A 39 -53.44 -39.76 -15.45
CA VAL A 39 -54.30 -38.59 -15.74
C VAL A 39 -54.67 -37.85 -14.45
N ARG A 40 -55.00 -38.57 -13.37
CA ARG A 40 -55.29 -37.95 -12.06
C ARG A 40 -54.10 -37.15 -11.53
N GLY A 41 -52.88 -37.65 -11.67
CA GLY A 41 -51.67 -36.91 -11.28
C GLY A 41 -51.56 -35.59 -12.03
N LYS A 42 -51.64 -35.63 -13.37
CA LYS A 42 -51.56 -34.43 -14.22
C LYS A 42 -52.69 -33.42 -13.97
N LEU A 43 -53.92 -33.90 -13.74
CA LEU A 43 -55.05 -33.03 -13.41
C LEU A 43 -54.91 -32.43 -12.00
N GLY A 44 -54.40 -33.20 -11.03
CA GLY A 44 -54.10 -32.71 -9.69
C GLY A 44 -53.09 -31.56 -9.74
N GLU A 45 -51.97 -31.76 -10.44
CA GLU A 45 -50.94 -30.72 -10.65
C GLU A 45 -51.51 -29.45 -11.28
N LEU A 46 -52.40 -29.59 -12.29
CA LEU A 46 -53.06 -28.45 -12.93
C LEU A 46 -53.99 -27.72 -11.96
N VAL A 47 -54.82 -28.45 -11.21
CA VAL A 47 -55.76 -27.88 -10.24
C VAL A 47 -55.02 -27.18 -9.12
N ASP A 48 -53.99 -27.79 -8.54
CA ASP A 48 -53.18 -27.19 -7.47
C ASP A 48 -52.49 -25.89 -7.92
N GLY A 49 -52.08 -25.83 -9.20
CA GLY A 49 -51.52 -24.63 -9.81
C GLY A 49 -52.53 -23.49 -10.01
N LEU A 50 -53.81 -23.81 -10.28
CA LEU A 50 -54.86 -22.82 -10.58
C LEU A 50 -55.72 -22.43 -9.36
N VAL A 51 -55.85 -23.29 -8.36
CA VAL A 51 -56.67 -23.02 -7.17
C VAL A 51 -56.07 -21.88 -6.36
N VAL A 52 -56.90 -20.91 -5.94
CA VAL A 52 -56.51 -19.84 -5.02
C VAL A 52 -57.05 -20.18 -3.63
N PRO A 53 -56.20 -20.57 -2.66
CA PRO A 53 -56.67 -20.92 -1.32
C PRO A 53 -57.29 -19.72 -0.61
N SER A 54 -58.32 -19.96 0.21
CA SER A 54 -58.91 -18.89 1.04
C SER A 54 -57.89 -18.31 2.03
N ALA A 55 -56.94 -19.12 2.50
CA ALA A 55 -55.87 -18.67 3.38
C ALA A 55 -54.99 -17.59 2.74
N LEU A 56 -54.74 -17.71 1.43
CA LEU A 56 -53.98 -16.75 0.62
C LEU A 56 -54.72 -15.42 0.51
N VAL A 57 -56.01 -15.47 0.21
CA VAL A 57 -56.88 -14.29 0.12
C VAL A 57 -56.90 -13.54 1.45
N THR A 58 -57.20 -14.24 2.55
CA THR A 58 -57.28 -13.65 3.88
C THR A 58 -55.94 -13.06 4.33
N ALA A 59 -54.84 -13.78 4.12
CA ALA A 59 -53.52 -13.30 4.52
C ALA A 59 -53.11 -12.02 3.77
N ILE A 60 -53.28 -11.97 2.45
CA ILE A 60 -52.90 -10.79 1.66
C ILE A 60 -53.76 -9.57 2.02
N LEU A 61 -55.06 -9.76 2.22
CA LEU A 61 -55.99 -8.69 2.59
C LEU A 61 -55.72 -8.17 4.01
N GLU A 62 -55.66 -9.07 5.00
CA GLU A 62 -55.79 -8.72 6.42
C GLU A 62 -54.47 -8.76 7.19
N ALA A 63 -53.55 -9.69 6.88
CA ALA A 63 -52.34 -9.85 7.68
C ALA A 63 -51.39 -8.64 7.54
N PRO A 64 -50.80 -8.14 8.63
CA PRO A 64 -49.72 -7.16 8.58
C PRO A 64 -48.53 -7.66 7.77
N VAL A 65 -47.90 -6.78 6.99
CA VAL A 65 -46.73 -7.13 6.16
C VAL A 65 -45.49 -7.52 6.96
N THR A 66 -45.47 -7.24 8.27
CA THR A 66 -44.38 -7.62 9.17
C THR A 66 -44.47 -9.07 9.64
N GLU A 67 -45.62 -9.73 9.45
CA GLU A 67 -45.83 -11.11 9.89
C GLU A 67 -45.25 -12.12 8.87
N PRO A 68 -44.60 -13.21 9.33
CA PRO A 68 -44.06 -14.24 8.44
C PRO A 68 -45.11 -14.85 7.50
N ARG A 69 -46.34 -15.02 7.99
CA ARG A 69 -47.48 -15.53 7.22
C ARG A 69 -47.76 -14.68 5.98
N PHE A 70 -47.59 -13.36 6.04
CA PHE A 70 -47.77 -12.51 4.86
C PHE A 70 -46.70 -12.80 3.79
N LEU A 71 -45.45 -12.99 4.20
CA LEU A 71 -44.35 -13.30 3.27
C LEU A 71 -44.54 -14.67 2.60
N GLU A 72 -44.89 -15.70 3.36
CA GLU A 72 -45.15 -17.04 2.84
C GLU A 72 -46.28 -17.02 1.80
N GLN A 73 -47.38 -16.33 2.13
CA GLN A 73 -48.53 -16.23 1.24
C GLN A 73 -48.24 -15.31 0.04
N LEU A 74 -47.37 -14.32 0.17
CA LEU A 74 -46.90 -13.51 -0.97
C LEU A 74 -46.07 -14.35 -1.97
N GLN A 75 -45.23 -15.26 -1.47
CA GLN A 75 -44.49 -16.21 -2.32
C GLN A 75 -45.45 -17.16 -3.05
N GLU A 76 -46.47 -17.65 -2.35
CA GLU A 76 -47.52 -18.47 -2.95
C GLU A 76 -48.32 -17.69 -4.02
N LEU A 77 -48.64 -16.42 -3.77
CA LEU A 77 -49.29 -15.54 -4.75
C LEU A 77 -48.45 -15.40 -6.02
N ASP A 78 -47.14 -15.16 -5.88
CA ASP A 78 -46.22 -15.00 -7.02
C ASP A 78 -46.08 -16.30 -7.82
N ALA A 79 -45.96 -17.45 -7.13
CA ALA A 79 -45.90 -18.77 -7.75
C ALA A 79 -47.19 -19.10 -8.51
N LYS A 80 -48.37 -18.85 -7.91
CA LYS A 80 -49.66 -19.06 -8.58
C LYS A 80 -49.84 -18.11 -9.76
N ALA A 81 -49.47 -16.84 -9.64
CA ALA A 81 -49.50 -15.91 -10.76
C ALA A 81 -48.59 -16.33 -11.92
N ALA A 82 -47.41 -16.90 -11.63
CA ALA A 82 -46.54 -17.48 -12.66
C ALA A 82 -47.18 -18.72 -13.32
N ALA A 83 -47.73 -19.65 -12.52
CA ALA A 83 -48.39 -20.85 -13.03
C ALA A 83 -49.60 -20.52 -13.92
N VAL A 84 -50.45 -19.58 -13.50
CA VAL A 84 -51.60 -19.13 -14.31
C VAL A 84 -51.12 -18.52 -15.63
N ARG A 85 -50.08 -17.67 -15.63
CA ARG A 85 -49.50 -17.11 -16.86
C ARG A 85 -48.97 -18.19 -17.81
N GLU A 86 -48.33 -19.23 -17.28
CA GLU A 86 -47.83 -20.35 -18.07
C GLU A 86 -48.98 -21.18 -18.67
N GLN A 87 -49.99 -21.52 -17.89
CA GLN A 87 -51.13 -22.31 -18.36
C GLN A 87 -52.04 -21.54 -19.32
N GLU A 88 -52.11 -20.22 -19.16
CA GLU A 88 -52.77 -19.33 -20.12
C GLU A 88 -52.07 -19.37 -21.47
N ALA A 89 -50.72 -19.33 -21.51
CA ALA A 89 -49.96 -19.44 -22.74
C ALA A 89 -50.18 -20.79 -23.45
N ARG A 90 -50.54 -21.83 -22.70
CA ARG A 90 -50.93 -23.16 -23.21
C ARG A 90 -52.39 -23.26 -23.65
N GLY A 91 -53.17 -22.19 -23.54
CA GLY A 91 -54.57 -22.13 -23.99
C GLY A 91 -55.60 -22.67 -22.98
N THR A 92 -55.26 -22.76 -21.69
CA THR A 92 -56.17 -23.31 -20.67
C THR A 92 -57.27 -22.31 -20.29
N ALA A 93 -58.53 -22.63 -20.61
CA ALA A 93 -59.68 -21.74 -20.38
C ALA A 93 -59.92 -21.38 -18.90
N ALA A 94 -59.67 -22.32 -17.97
CA ALA A 94 -59.86 -22.12 -16.52
C ALA A 94 -58.98 -21.00 -15.92
N CYS A 95 -57.95 -20.54 -16.65
CA CYS A 95 -57.15 -19.40 -16.22
C CYS A 95 -57.94 -18.08 -16.20
N ALA A 96 -58.98 -17.95 -17.03
CA ALA A 96 -59.81 -16.74 -17.09
C ALA A 96 -60.58 -16.51 -15.78
N ASP A 97 -61.03 -17.59 -15.14
CA ASP A 97 -61.85 -17.54 -13.91
C ASP A 97 -61.04 -17.06 -12.70
N VAL A 98 -59.74 -17.37 -12.67
CA VAL A 98 -58.86 -17.10 -11.54
C VAL A 98 -58.09 -15.77 -11.68
N ARG A 99 -57.85 -15.32 -12.92
CA ARG A 99 -57.04 -14.13 -13.22
C ARG A 99 -57.49 -12.88 -12.49
N GLY A 100 -58.80 -12.58 -12.54
CA GLY A 100 -59.34 -11.39 -11.91
C GLY A 100 -59.13 -11.35 -10.39
N VAL A 101 -59.13 -12.52 -9.73
CA VAL A 101 -58.86 -12.62 -8.28
C VAL A 101 -57.38 -12.38 -8.01
N LEU A 102 -56.50 -13.05 -8.76
CA LEU A 102 -55.04 -12.90 -8.61
C LEU A 102 -54.58 -11.46 -8.86
N ASP A 103 -55.14 -10.78 -9.88
CA ASP A 103 -54.81 -9.38 -10.16
C ASP A 103 -55.23 -8.45 -9.01
N ARG A 104 -56.41 -8.65 -8.42
CA ARG A 104 -56.85 -7.87 -7.25
C ARG A 104 -55.98 -8.12 -6.02
N LEU A 105 -55.60 -9.37 -5.76
CA LEU A 105 -54.67 -9.73 -4.69
C LEU A 105 -53.29 -9.10 -4.92
N ARG A 106 -52.79 -9.14 -6.16
CA ARG A 106 -51.54 -8.49 -6.57
C ARG A 106 -51.57 -7.00 -6.29
N VAL A 107 -52.60 -6.29 -6.75
CA VAL A 107 -52.75 -4.84 -6.50
C VAL A 107 -52.73 -4.54 -5.00
N LYS A 108 -53.50 -5.29 -4.19
CA LYS A 108 -53.50 -5.10 -2.74
C LYS A 108 -52.12 -5.35 -2.11
N ALA A 109 -51.45 -6.44 -2.49
CA ALA A 109 -50.11 -6.77 -2.00
C ALA A 109 -49.11 -5.67 -2.35
N VAL A 110 -49.11 -5.20 -3.60
CA VAL A 110 -48.27 -4.09 -4.07
C VAL A 110 -48.48 -2.83 -3.23
N THR A 111 -49.74 -2.43 -2.98
CA THR A 111 -50.04 -1.24 -2.16
C THR A 111 -49.48 -1.37 -0.74
N LYS A 112 -49.74 -2.50 -0.07
CA LYS A 112 -49.28 -2.73 1.32
C LYS A 112 -47.76 -2.77 1.41
N ILE A 113 -47.09 -3.43 0.47
CA ILE A 113 -45.63 -3.50 0.41
C ILE A 113 -45.03 -2.11 0.16
N ARG A 114 -45.59 -1.36 -0.79
CA ARG A 114 -45.14 0.00 -1.13
C ARG A 114 -45.19 0.91 0.10
N GLU A 115 -46.34 0.96 0.79
CA GLU A 115 -46.51 1.78 1.99
C GLU A 115 -45.48 1.42 3.06
N PHE A 116 -45.25 0.12 3.30
CA PHE A 116 -44.30 -0.34 4.28
C PHE A 116 -42.85 0.02 3.95
N ILE A 117 -42.39 -0.25 2.72
CA ILE A 117 -41.00 0.04 2.34
C ILE A 117 -40.75 1.55 2.36
N LEU A 118 -41.67 2.36 1.81
CA LEU A 118 -41.55 3.81 1.85
C LEU A 118 -41.53 4.35 3.28
N GLN A 119 -42.39 3.83 4.17
CA GLN A 119 -42.38 4.21 5.57
C GLN A 119 -41.03 3.89 6.24
N LYS A 120 -40.42 2.74 5.91
CA LYS A 120 -39.08 2.40 6.39
C LYS A 120 -38.01 3.35 5.84
N ILE A 121 -38.04 3.69 4.55
CA ILE A 121 -37.12 4.67 3.95
C ILE A 121 -37.27 6.05 4.62
N TYR A 122 -38.50 6.53 4.81
CA TYR A 122 -38.75 7.80 5.48
C TYR A 122 -38.27 7.84 6.92
N SER A 123 -38.24 6.69 7.60
CA SER A 123 -37.70 6.60 8.97
C SER A 123 -36.22 6.95 9.06
N PHE A 124 -35.46 6.85 7.95
CA PHE A 124 -34.03 7.18 7.92
C PHE A 124 -33.77 8.68 8.08
N ARG A 125 -34.78 9.51 7.78
CA ARG A 125 -34.70 10.98 7.91
C ARG A 125 -34.68 11.45 9.37
N LYS A 126 -34.97 10.56 10.33
CA LYS A 126 -34.93 10.91 11.75
C LYS A 126 -33.50 11.28 12.17
N PRO A 127 -33.29 12.40 12.90
CA PRO A 127 -31.96 12.80 13.36
C PRO A 127 -31.27 11.69 14.15
N MET A 128 -29.93 11.60 14.03
CA MET A 128 -29.09 10.62 14.75
C MET A 128 -29.41 9.15 14.45
N THR A 129 -30.21 8.85 13.43
CA THR A 129 -30.46 7.47 13.02
C THR A 129 -29.18 6.85 12.47
N ASN A 130 -28.73 5.76 13.09
CA ASN A 130 -27.74 4.89 12.46
C ASN A 130 -28.44 4.13 11.33
N TYR A 131 -28.34 4.64 10.09
CA TYR A 131 -29.01 4.12 8.90
C TYR A 131 -28.64 2.66 8.57
N GLN A 132 -27.54 2.14 9.12
CA GLN A 132 -27.16 0.73 8.96
C GLN A 132 -28.15 -0.23 9.64
N ILE A 133 -28.72 0.17 10.79
CA ILE A 133 -29.69 -0.64 11.52
C ILE A 133 -30.95 -0.87 10.69
N PRO A 134 -31.63 0.17 10.17
CA PRO A 134 -32.83 -0.03 9.41
C PRO A 134 -32.56 -0.55 7.98
N GLN A 135 -31.37 -0.35 7.39
CA GLN A 135 -30.94 -1.09 6.18
C GLN A 135 -30.87 -2.60 6.43
N THR A 136 -30.22 -3.02 7.52
CA THR A 136 -30.18 -4.44 7.90
C THR A 136 -31.58 -5.01 8.14
N ALA A 137 -32.49 -4.21 8.70
CA ALA A 137 -33.87 -4.62 8.86
C ALA A 137 -34.62 -4.75 7.51
N LEU A 138 -34.34 -3.88 6.53
CA LEU A 138 -34.92 -3.96 5.18
C LEU A 138 -34.47 -5.21 4.42
N LEU A 139 -33.25 -5.71 4.62
CA LEU A 139 -32.76 -6.93 3.98
C LEU A 139 -33.63 -8.16 4.27
N LYS A 140 -34.23 -8.24 5.47
CA LYS A 140 -35.19 -9.30 5.83
C LYS A 140 -36.43 -9.32 4.92
N TYR A 141 -36.73 -8.19 4.29
CA TYR A 141 -37.87 -8.01 3.40
C TYR A 141 -37.45 -7.89 1.93
N ARG A 142 -36.25 -8.37 1.55
CA ARG A 142 -35.76 -8.31 0.15
C ARG A 142 -36.73 -8.88 -0.88
N PHE A 143 -37.46 -9.93 -0.52
CA PHE A 143 -38.44 -10.56 -1.41
C PHE A 143 -39.57 -9.60 -1.80
N PHE A 144 -39.90 -8.63 -0.96
CA PHE A 144 -40.90 -7.62 -1.28
C PHE A 144 -40.47 -6.77 -2.48
N TYR A 145 -39.20 -6.37 -2.55
CA TYR A 145 -38.69 -5.63 -3.70
C TYR A 145 -38.64 -6.52 -4.96
N GLN A 146 -38.21 -7.78 -4.82
CA GLN A 146 -38.23 -8.75 -5.91
C GLN A 146 -39.65 -8.97 -6.48
N PHE A 147 -40.64 -9.10 -5.60
CA PHE A 147 -42.05 -9.22 -5.97
C PHE A 147 -42.52 -8.00 -6.76
N LEU A 148 -42.18 -6.79 -6.31
CA LEU A 148 -42.51 -5.55 -7.03
C LEU A 148 -41.83 -5.47 -8.40
N LEU A 149 -40.56 -5.87 -8.53
CA LEU A 149 -39.86 -5.88 -9.82
C LEU A 149 -40.54 -6.80 -10.86
N GLY A 150 -41.04 -7.96 -10.41
CA GLY A 150 -41.73 -8.93 -11.27
C GLY A 150 -43.17 -8.54 -11.63
N ASN A 151 -43.84 -7.76 -10.78
CA ASN A 151 -45.29 -7.53 -10.86
C ASN A 151 -45.70 -6.07 -11.12
N GLU A 152 -44.97 -5.07 -10.61
CA GLU A 152 -45.29 -3.64 -10.76
C GLU A 152 -44.00 -2.78 -10.79
N ARG A 153 -43.39 -2.69 -11.98
CA ARG A 153 -42.09 -2.02 -12.17
C ARG A 153 -42.11 -0.53 -11.83
N ALA A 154 -43.24 0.15 -12.01
CA ALA A 154 -43.37 1.57 -11.70
C ALA A 154 -43.17 1.83 -10.19
N THR A 155 -43.82 1.01 -9.35
CA THR A 155 -43.67 1.07 -7.88
C THR A 155 -42.26 0.67 -7.43
N ALA A 156 -41.64 -0.34 -8.05
CA ALA A 156 -40.26 -0.72 -7.74
C ALA A 156 -39.27 0.42 -8.06
N LYS A 157 -39.49 1.14 -9.17
CA LYS A 157 -38.70 2.32 -9.55
C LYS A 157 -38.90 3.45 -8.55
N GLU A 158 -40.14 3.76 -8.17
CA GLU A 158 -40.45 4.79 -7.18
C GLU A 158 -39.72 4.56 -5.85
N ILE A 159 -39.80 3.35 -5.29
CA ILE A 159 -39.12 2.98 -4.03
C ILE A 159 -37.61 3.18 -4.14
N ARG A 160 -37.02 2.75 -5.25
CA ARG A 160 -35.59 2.88 -5.50
C ARG A 160 -35.18 4.34 -5.60
N ASP A 161 -35.91 5.14 -6.36
CA ASP A 161 -35.61 6.56 -6.57
C ASP A 161 -35.77 7.35 -5.24
N GLU A 162 -36.78 7.04 -4.43
CA GLU A 162 -36.97 7.63 -3.09
C GLU A 162 -35.87 7.22 -2.10
N TYR A 163 -35.42 5.96 -2.14
CA TYR A 163 -34.26 5.50 -1.37
C TYR A 163 -33.02 6.30 -1.74
N VAL A 164 -32.70 6.36 -3.04
CA VAL A 164 -31.51 7.06 -3.55
C VAL A 164 -31.51 8.52 -3.11
N GLU A 165 -32.62 9.22 -3.32
CA GLU A 165 -32.73 10.64 -2.97
C GLU A 165 -32.56 10.86 -1.45
N THR A 166 -33.14 9.98 -0.63
CA THR A 166 -33.06 10.08 0.83
C THR A 166 -31.63 9.81 1.33
N LEU A 167 -31.01 8.71 0.91
CA LEU A 167 -29.67 8.34 1.37
C LEU A 167 -28.61 9.31 0.83
N SER A 168 -28.71 9.74 -0.43
CA SER A 168 -27.77 10.71 -1.02
C SER A 168 -27.70 12.00 -0.21
N LYS A 169 -28.86 12.53 0.21
CA LYS A 169 -28.95 13.70 1.10
C LYS A 169 -28.36 13.43 2.49
N ILE A 170 -28.65 12.28 3.09
CA ILE A 170 -28.17 11.92 4.42
C ILE A 170 -26.65 11.79 4.43
N TYR A 171 -26.07 11.03 3.49
CA TYR A 171 -24.63 10.86 3.37
C TYR A 171 -23.94 12.20 3.15
N LEU A 172 -24.41 13.01 2.20
CA LEU A 172 -23.80 14.32 1.93
C LEU A 172 -23.80 15.22 3.17
N SER A 173 -24.95 15.30 3.87
CA SER A 173 -25.08 16.10 5.09
C SER A 173 -24.16 15.59 6.21
N TYR A 174 -24.14 14.27 6.43
CA TYR A 174 -23.29 13.62 7.42
C TYR A 174 -21.82 13.90 7.16
N TYR A 175 -21.31 13.63 5.95
CA TYR A 175 -19.91 13.85 5.63
C TYR A 175 -19.53 15.32 5.64
N ARG A 176 -20.42 16.23 5.22
CA ARG A 176 -20.17 17.67 5.29
C ARG A 176 -20.02 18.13 6.74
N SER A 177 -20.89 17.68 7.64
CA SER A 177 -20.80 17.99 9.06
C SER A 177 -19.58 17.34 9.71
N TYR A 178 -19.32 16.06 9.40
CA TYR A 178 -18.18 15.32 9.91
C TYR A 178 -16.87 15.98 9.50
N LEU A 179 -16.69 16.30 8.21
CA LEU A 179 -15.51 17.01 7.71
C LEU A 179 -15.35 18.37 8.38
N GLY A 180 -16.43 19.15 8.49
CA GLY A 180 -16.40 20.46 9.13
C GLY A 180 -16.02 20.42 10.62
N ARG A 181 -16.31 19.31 11.33
CA ARG A 181 -15.85 19.09 12.71
C ARG A 181 -14.41 18.60 12.73
N LEU A 182 -14.07 17.66 11.85
CA LEU A 182 -12.77 17.03 11.76
C LEU A 182 -11.67 18.07 11.47
N MET A 183 -11.95 19.03 10.59
CA MET A 183 -11.03 20.13 10.25
C MET A 183 -10.84 21.16 11.36
N LYS A 184 -11.66 21.15 12.42
CA LYS A 184 -11.46 22.01 13.60
C LYS A 184 -10.51 21.39 14.63
N VAL A 185 -10.18 20.12 14.47
CA VAL A 185 -9.31 19.40 15.41
C VAL A 185 -7.85 19.62 15.00
N GLN A 186 -6.98 19.88 15.97
CA GLN A 186 -5.55 20.03 15.70
C GLN A 186 -4.87 18.66 15.58
N TYR A 187 -4.85 18.12 14.36
CA TYR A 187 -4.04 16.97 13.98
C TYR A 187 -3.40 17.20 12.61
N PRO A 188 -2.29 16.51 12.30
CA PRO A 188 -1.74 16.48 10.96
C PRO A 188 -2.77 16.02 9.93
N PHE A 189 -2.67 16.55 8.71
CA PHE A 189 -3.69 16.33 7.68
C PHE A 189 -3.84 14.85 7.34
N GLU A 190 -2.75 14.09 7.25
CA GLU A 190 -2.75 12.67 6.93
C GLU A 190 -3.53 11.83 7.98
N ALA A 191 -3.55 12.27 9.24
CA ALA A 191 -4.34 11.62 10.29
C ALA A 191 -5.84 11.89 10.13
N LEU A 192 -6.20 13.12 9.75
CA LEU A 192 -7.58 13.52 9.44
C LEU A 192 -8.05 12.81 8.16
N PHE A 193 -7.22 12.83 7.11
CA PHE A 193 -7.42 12.16 5.83
C PHE A 193 -7.68 10.67 6.03
N ARG A 194 -6.84 9.98 6.83
CA ARG A 194 -7.03 8.56 7.16
C ARG A 194 -8.38 8.31 7.80
N SER A 195 -8.75 9.10 8.80
CA SER A 195 -10.00 8.93 9.55
C SER A 195 -11.23 9.15 8.66
N GLN A 196 -11.20 10.20 7.84
CA GLN A 196 -12.25 10.52 6.88
C GLN A 196 -12.43 9.41 5.83
N HIS A 197 -11.34 9.02 5.16
CA HIS A 197 -11.41 8.04 4.08
C HIS A 197 -11.68 6.63 4.58
N TYR A 198 -11.30 6.29 5.82
CA TYR A 198 -11.70 5.03 6.44
C TYR A 198 -13.20 4.97 6.70
N ALA A 199 -13.79 6.03 7.25
CA ALA A 199 -15.23 6.11 7.43
C ALA A 199 -15.96 6.05 6.07
N LEU A 200 -15.44 6.74 5.05
CA LEU A 200 -15.95 6.69 3.67
C LEU A 200 -15.90 5.30 3.07
N LEU A 201 -14.76 4.61 3.17
CA LEU A 201 -14.59 3.23 2.73
C LEU A 201 -15.64 2.31 3.37
N ASP A 202 -15.76 2.37 4.70
CA ASP A 202 -16.59 1.44 5.43
C ASP A 202 -18.09 1.62 5.14
N ASN A 203 -18.55 2.87 5.10
CA ASN A 203 -19.94 3.18 4.74
C ASN A 203 -20.23 2.87 3.27
N SER A 204 -19.28 3.12 2.37
CA SER A 204 -19.45 2.80 0.94
C SER A 204 -19.52 1.29 0.69
N CYS A 205 -18.69 0.49 1.37
CA CYS A 205 -18.76 -0.97 1.25
C CYS A 205 -20.12 -1.50 1.71
N ARG A 206 -20.60 -1.04 2.87
CA ARG A 206 -21.91 -1.46 3.39
C ARG A 206 -23.05 -1.04 2.46
N GLU A 207 -23.00 0.18 1.95
CA GLU A 207 -24.01 0.68 1.00
C GLU A 207 -24.01 -0.12 -0.30
N TYR A 208 -22.83 -0.41 -0.86
CA TYR A 208 -22.75 -1.20 -2.10
C TYR A 208 -23.31 -2.61 -1.94
N LEU A 209 -22.95 -3.30 -0.84
CA LEU A 209 -23.47 -4.65 -0.56
C LEU A 209 -24.98 -4.63 -0.33
N PHE A 210 -25.49 -3.64 0.43
CA PHE A 210 -26.93 -3.45 0.61
C PHE A 210 -27.63 -3.23 -0.72
N ILE A 211 -27.07 -2.39 -1.60
CA ILE A 211 -27.64 -2.11 -2.91
C ILE A 211 -27.73 -3.38 -3.74
N CYS A 212 -26.66 -4.17 -3.80
CA CYS A 212 -26.63 -5.41 -4.56
C CYS A 212 -27.67 -6.41 -4.04
N GLU A 213 -27.78 -6.56 -2.72
CA GLU A 213 -28.66 -7.54 -2.11
C GLU A 213 -30.14 -7.12 -2.12
N PHE A 214 -30.45 -5.89 -1.73
CA PHE A 214 -31.84 -5.42 -1.60
C PHE A 214 -32.48 -5.11 -2.96
N PHE A 215 -31.75 -4.43 -3.85
CA PHE A 215 -32.26 -4.06 -5.17
C PHE A 215 -32.03 -5.14 -6.24
N VAL A 216 -31.37 -6.26 -5.87
CA VAL A 216 -31.10 -7.40 -6.76
C VAL A 216 -30.41 -6.95 -8.05
N VAL A 217 -29.40 -6.09 -7.90
CA VAL A 217 -28.59 -5.55 -9.00
C VAL A 217 -27.14 -6.02 -8.89
N SER A 218 -26.47 -6.17 -10.03
CA SER A 218 -25.06 -6.56 -10.09
C SER A 218 -24.35 -5.85 -11.24
N GLY A 219 -23.01 -5.86 -11.22
CA GLY A 219 -22.19 -5.28 -12.28
C GLY A 219 -22.46 -3.77 -12.50
N PRO A 220 -22.59 -3.30 -13.75
CA PRO A 220 -22.76 -1.88 -14.06
C PRO A 220 -23.98 -1.23 -13.39
N ALA A 221 -25.12 -1.93 -13.30
CA ALA A 221 -26.33 -1.40 -12.69
C ALA A 221 -26.16 -1.13 -11.18
N ALA A 222 -25.38 -1.98 -10.49
CA ALA A 222 -25.05 -1.76 -9.09
C ALA A 222 -24.12 -0.55 -8.91
N HIS A 223 -23.18 -0.34 -9.84
CA HIS A 223 -22.30 0.83 -9.84
C HIS A 223 -23.07 2.13 -10.09
N ASP A 224 -23.98 2.16 -11.06
CA ASP A 224 -24.80 3.32 -11.35
C ASP A 224 -25.66 3.70 -10.13
N LEU A 225 -26.29 2.71 -9.51
CA LEU A 225 -27.12 2.93 -8.32
C LEU A 225 -26.30 3.39 -7.12
N PHE A 226 -25.12 2.80 -6.90
CA PHE A 226 -24.18 3.26 -5.88
C PHE A 226 -23.73 4.70 -6.13
N HIS A 227 -23.40 5.06 -7.37
CA HIS A 227 -23.01 6.42 -7.72
C HIS A 227 -24.15 7.42 -7.56
N ALA A 228 -25.41 7.02 -7.81
CA ALA A 228 -26.56 7.86 -7.53
C ALA A 228 -26.70 8.18 -6.03
N VAL A 229 -26.36 7.24 -5.15
CA VAL A 229 -26.36 7.43 -3.69
C VAL A 229 -25.13 8.22 -3.22
N MET A 230 -23.93 7.70 -3.49
CA MET A 230 -22.68 8.18 -2.89
C MET A 230 -21.96 9.25 -3.72
N GLY A 231 -22.31 9.42 -5.00
CA GLY A 231 -21.55 10.26 -5.95
C GLY A 231 -21.34 11.69 -5.47
N ARG A 232 -22.39 12.36 -4.95
CA ARG A 232 -22.27 13.73 -4.42
C ARG A 232 -21.28 13.83 -3.26
N THR A 233 -21.28 12.83 -2.38
CA THR A 233 -20.39 12.73 -1.23
C THR A 233 -18.93 12.49 -1.66
N LEU A 234 -18.73 11.59 -2.62
CA LEU A 234 -17.41 11.32 -3.21
C LEU A 234 -16.85 12.57 -3.89
N SER A 235 -17.65 13.25 -4.72
CA SER A 235 -17.23 14.49 -5.39
C SER A 235 -16.91 15.63 -4.41
N MET A 236 -17.68 15.78 -3.33
CA MET A 236 -17.37 16.76 -2.29
C MET A 236 -16.03 16.46 -1.61
N THR A 237 -15.76 15.18 -1.33
CA THR A 237 -14.52 14.74 -0.69
C THR A 237 -13.31 14.96 -1.62
N LEU A 238 -13.45 14.66 -2.92
CA LEU A 238 -12.41 14.94 -3.93
C LEU A 238 -12.09 16.44 -4.01
N LYS A 239 -13.12 17.30 -4.09
CA LYS A 239 -12.92 18.77 -4.12
C LYS A 239 -12.22 19.30 -2.88
N HIS A 240 -12.52 18.74 -1.71
CA HIS A 240 -11.83 19.12 -0.49
C HIS A 240 -10.34 18.74 -0.53
N LEU A 241 -10.03 17.52 -1.00
CA LEU A 241 -8.65 17.09 -1.18
C LEU A 241 -7.89 17.97 -2.17
N GLU A 242 -8.49 18.27 -3.33
CA GLU A 242 -7.92 19.15 -4.35
C GLU A 242 -7.60 20.54 -3.78
N SER A 243 -8.54 21.12 -3.01
CA SER A 243 -8.33 22.41 -2.35
C SER A 243 -7.19 22.39 -1.33
N TYR A 244 -7.00 21.29 -0.60
CA TYR A 244 -5.88 21.16 0.33
C TYR A 244 -4.54 21.01 -0.42
N LEU A 245 -4.50 20.20 -1.47
CA LEU A 245 -3.28 19.91 -2.21
C LEU A 245 -2.74 21.13 -2.99
N ALA A 246 -3.61 22.08 -3.37
CA ALA A 246 -3.21 23.26 -4.13
C ALA A 246 -2.03 24.04 -3.49
N ASP A 247 -2.00 24.13 -2.16
CA ASP A 247 -0.99 24.88 -1.40
C ASP A 247 -0.21 24.02 -0.38
N CYS A 248 -0.23 22.69 -0.55
CA CYS A 248 0.47 21.77 0.34
C CYS A 248 1.92 21.53 -0.12
N TYR A 249 2.92 21.84 0.70
CA TYR A 249 4.34 21.57 0.41
C TYR A 249 4.92 20.42 1.25
N ASP A 250 4.08 19.74 2.03
CA ASP A 250 4.49 18.61 2.86
C ASP A 250 4.47 17.31 2.04
N ALA A 251 5.60 16.98 1.43
CA ALA A 251 5.73 15.74 0.65
C ALA A 251 5.54 14.48 1.51
N ILE A 252 5.90 14.49 2.80
CA ILE A 252 5.75 13.32 3.67
C ILE A 252 4.26 13.07 3.93
N ALA A 253 3.50 14.11 4.27
CA ALA A 253 2.05 13.99 4.49
C ALA A 253 1.32 13.51 3.22
N VAL A 254 1.66 14.06 2.05
CA VAL A 254 1.08 13.61 0.76
C VAL A 254 1.44 12.15 0.49
N PHE A 255 2.68 11.74 0.71
CA PHE A 255 3.12 10.36 0.50
C PHE A 255 2.47 9.37 1.47
N LEU A 256 2.27 9.75 2.73
CA LEU A 256 1.47 8.98 3.68
C LEU A 256 0.03 8.81 3.20
N CYS A 257 -0.59 9.88 2.68
CA CYS A 257 -1.94 9.81 2.10
C CYS A 257 -2.01 8.81 0.93
N ILE A 258 -1.00 8.79 0.06
CA ILE A 258 -0.89 7.81 -1.04
C ILE A 258 -0.89 6.38 -0.49
N HIS A 259 -0.01 6.08 0.47
CA HIS A 259 0.08 4.74 1.06
C HIS A 259 -1.20 4.34 1.81
N ILE A 260 -1.89 5.28 2.45
CA ILE A 260 -3.19 5.05 3.07
C ILE A 260 -4.22 4.64 2.01
N VAL A 261 -4.29 5.34 0.88
CA VAL A 261 -5.22 5.03 -0.21
C VAL A 261 -4.93 3.66 -0.81
N LEU A 262 -3.65 3.34 -1.06
CA LEU A 262 -3.25 2.02 -1.55
C LEU A 262 -3.68 0.90 -0.59
N ARG A 263 -3.58 1.10 0.73
CA ARG A 263 -4.10 0.16 1.74
C ARG A 263 -5.62 0.07 1.72
N PHE A 264 -6.33 1.18 1.56
CA PHE A 264 -7.79 1.19 1.48
C PHE A 264 -8.32 0.49 0.23
N ARG A 265 -7.64 0.61 -0.92
CA ARG A 265 -7.93 -0.20 -2.12
C ARG A 265 -7.85 -1.69 -1.82
N ASN A 266 -6.79 -2.12 -1.16
CA ASN A 266 -6.63 -3.52 -0.77
C ASN A 266 -7.73 -4.00 0.19
N ILE A 267 -8.20 -3.15 1.10
CA ILE A 267 -9.33 -3.49 1.98
C ILE A 267 -10.64 -3.60 1.18
N ALA A 268 -10.91 -2.67 0.26
CA ALA A 268 -12.10 -2.71 -0.59
C ALA A 268 -12.12 -3.98 -1.47
N ALA A 269 -10.99 -4.32 -2.08
CA ALA A 269 -10.82 -5.53 -2.87
C ALA A 269 -11.06 -6.81 -2.04
N LYS A 270 -10.53 -6.87 -0.81
CA LYS A 270 -10.80 -8.00 0.11
C LYS A 270 -12.27 -8.14 0.52
N ARG A 271 -13.04 -7.05 0.44
CA ARG A 271 -14.48 -7.02 0.73
C ARG A 271 -15.33 -7.26 -0.53
N ASP A 272 -14.72 -7.49 -1.68
CA ASP A 272 -15.37 -7.65 -2.99
C ASP A 272 -16.27 -6.46 -3.37
N VAL A 273 -15.76 -5.24 -3.15
CA VAL A 273 -16.46 -3.98 -3.46
C VAL A 273 -15.70 -3.19 -4.53
N PRO A 274 -16.06 -3.32 -5.82
CA PRO A 274 -15.40 -2.59 -6.92
C PRO A 274 -15.88 -1.14 -7.07
N ALA A 275 -16.99 -0.77 -6.42
CA ALA A 275 -17.65 0.53 -6.64
C ALA A 275 -16.82 1.77 -6.28
N LEU A 276 -15.73 1.60 -5.52
CA LEU A 276 -14.83 2.68 -5.14
C LEU A 276 -13.55 2.75 -5.98
N ASP A 277 -13.30 1.82 -6.90
CA ASP A 277 -12.04 1.74 -7.64
C ASP A 277 -11.73 3.04 -8.40
N ARG A 278 -12.71 3.54 -9.16
CA ARG A 278 -12.60 4.82 -9.88
C ARG A 278 -12.40 6.01 -8.94
N TYR A 279 -12.94 5.96 -7.73
CA TYR A 279 -12.74 7.01 -6.74
C TYR A 279 -11.30 7.00 -6.20
N TRP A 280 -10.78 5.83 -5.86
CA TRP A 280 -9.39 5.69 -5.40
C TRP A 280 -8.38 6.08 -6.49
N GLU A 281 -8.65 5.75 -7.74
CA GLU A 281 -7.85 6.19 -8.89
C GLU A 281 -7.81 7.72 -9.01
N GLN A 282 -8.95 8.39 -8.86
CA GLN A 282 -9.00 9.87 -8.87
C GLN A 282 -8.24 10.47 -7.69
N VAL A 283 -8.35 9.90 -6.49
CA VAL A 283 -7.59 10.36 -5.33
C VAL A 283 -6.08 10.24 -5.59
N LEU A 284 -5.63 9.09 -6.12
CA LEU A 284 -4.22 8.89 -6.46
C LEU A 284 -3.77 9.83 -7.59
N ALA A 285 -4.62 10.08 -8.59
CA ALA A 285 -4.35 11.01 -9.69
C ALA A 285 -4.22 12.47 -9.23
N LEU A 286 -4.74 12.83 -8.05
CA LEU A 286 -4.50 14.13 -7.42
C LEU A 286 -3.20 14.13 -6.58
N LEU A 287 -2.96 13.06 -5.83
CA LEU A 287 -1.85 12.97 -4.88
C LEU A 287 -0.49 12.81 -5.57
N TRP A 288 -0.37 11.92 -6.57
CA TRP A 288 0.91 11.63 -7.23
C TRP A 288 1.51 12.86 -7.90
N PRO A 289 0.79 13.61 -8.77
CA PRO A 289 1.38 14.79 -9.41
C PRO A 289 1.81 15.85 -8.40
N ARG A 290 1.07 16.02 -7.29
CA ARG A 290 1.47 16.96 -6.25
C ARG A 290 2.72 16.51 -5.51
N PHE A 291 2.83 15.23 -5.18
CA PHE A 291 4.02 14.65 -4.55
C PHE A 291 5.26 14.82 -5.44
N GLU A 292 5.14 14.47 -6.73
CA GLU A 292 6.23 14.61 -7.70
C GLU A 292 6.66 16.07 -7.83
N LEU A 293 5.70 17.00 -7.96
CA LEU A 293 5.99 18.43 -8.02
C LEU A 293 6.76 18.93 -6.79
N ILE A 294 6.39 18.51 -5.58
CA ILE A 294 7.10 18.92 -4.35
C ILE A 294 8.54 18.40 -4.36
N LEU A 295 8.77 17.14 -4.76
CA LEU A 295 10.12 16.60 -4.87
C LEU A 295 10.94 17.32 -5.94
N GLU A 296 10.37 17.61 -7.11
CA GLU A 296 11.03 18.36 -8.16
C GLU A 296 11.40 19.78 -7.71
N MET A 297 10.50 20.45 -6.96
CA MET A 297 10.80 21.75 -6.35
C MET A 297 11.95 21.65 -5.33
N ASN A 298 11.99 20.59 -4.51
CA ASN A 298 13.09 20.36 -3.57
C ASN A 298 14.42 20.15 -4.30
N VAL A 299 14.44 19.29 -5.34
CA VAL A 299 15.60 19.08 -6.22
C VAL A 299 16.08 20.41 -6.80
N GLN A 300 15.16 21.20 -7.38
CA GLN A 300 15.50 22.48 -7.99
C GLN A 300 15.99 23.50 -6.96
N SER A 301 15.46 23.50 -5.74
CA SER A 301 15.89 24.40 -4.66
C SER A 301 17.34 24.16 -4.24
N VAL A 302 17.75 22.88 -4.13
CA VAL A 302 19.13 22.51 -3.80
C VAL A 302 20.06 22.85 -4.96
N ARG A 303 19.64 22.54 -6.20
CA ARG A 303 20.39 22.84 -7.42
C ARG A 303 20.68 24.34 -7.56
N SER A 304 19.66 25.18 -7.40
CA SER A 304 19.78 26.64 -7.58
C SER A 304 20.38 27.38 -6.39
N THR A 305 20.66 26.69 -5.28
CA THR A 305 21.26 27.32 -4.09
C THR A 305 22.64 27.87 -4.42
N ASP A 306 22.87 29.12 -4.04
CA ASP A 306 24.16 29.82 -4.13
C ASP A 306 24.87 29.74 -2.76
N PRO A 307 26.03 29.05 -2.66
CA PRO A 307 26.77 28.92 -1.42
C PRO A 307 27.09 30.25 -0.73
N GLN A 308 27.34 31.32 -1.49
CA GLN A 308 27.72 32.63 -0.94
C GLN A 308 26.58 33.33 -0.22
N ARG A 309 25.33 32.97 -0.54
CA ARG A 309 24.14 33.52 0.11
C ARG A 309 23.76 32.83 1.42
N LEU A 310 24.46 31.76 1.78
CA LEU A 310 24.15 30.97 2.98
C LEU A 310 24.69 31.56 4.28
N GLY A 311 25.44 32.67 4.21
CA GLY A 311 26.01 33.36 5.38
C GLY A 311 27.36 32.79 5.80
N GLY A 312 27.72 32.93 7.08
CA GLY A 312 29.01 32.48 7.61
C GLY A 312 29.15 30.96 7.57
N LEU A 313 29.84 30.45 6.55
CA LEU A 313 30.13 29.03 6.38
C LEU A 313 31.15 28.58 7.43
N ASP A 314 30.87 27.45 8.07
CA ASP A 314 31.80 26.74 8.95
C ASP A 314 31.96 25.28 8.50
N THR A 315 32.92 24.56 9.10
CA THR A 315 33.21 23.18 8.73
C THR A 315 32.24 22.16 9.33
N ARG A 316 31.20 22.59 10.04
CA ARG A 316 30.22 21.69 10.68
C ARG A 316 29.21 21.18 9.65
N PRO A 317 28.43 20.11 9.98
CA PRO A 317 27.38 19.64 9.09
C PRO A 317 26.38 20.75 8.78
N HIS A 318 26.16 21.02 7.49
CA HIS A 318 25.26 22.07 7.05
C HIS A 318 23.79 21.67 7.32
N TYR A 319 22.93 22.63 7.64
CA TYR A 319 21.53 22.30 7.95
C TYR A 319 20.77 21.66 6.77
N ILE A 320 21.16 21.98 5.53
CA ILE A 320 20.53 21.44 4.30
C ILE A 320 20.80 19.94 4.18
N THR A 321 22.03 19.49 4.44
CA THR A 321 22.38 18.06 4.37
C THR A 321 21.64 17.27 5.44
N ARG A 322 21.48 17.85 6.64
CA ARG A 322 20.70 17.21 7.70
C ARG A 322 19.22 17.10 7.34
N ARG A 323 18.61 18.17 6.84
CA ARG A 323 17.22 18.17 6.37
C ARG A 323 17.01 17.15 5.25
N TYR A 324 17.94 17.07 4.30
CA TYR A 324 17.91 16.06 3.25
C TYR A 324 17.94 14.63 3.83
N ALA A 325 18.88 14.33 4.72
CA ALA A 325 19.02 12.99 5.27
C ALA A 325 17.77 12.56 6.06
N GLU A 326 17.25 13.44 6.92
CA GLU A 326 16.01 13.18 7.68
C GLU A 326 14.80 12.99 6.75
N PHE A 327 14.69 13.81 5.71
CA PHE A 327 13.61 13.76 4.72
C PHE A 327 13.66 12.50 3.85
N SER A 328 14.81 12.20 3.26
CA SER A 328 15.02 11.01 2.41
C SER A 328 14.78 9.74 3.20
N SER A 329 15.33 9.67 4.42
CA SER A 329 15.15 8.56 5.35
C SER A 329 13.67 8.31 5.68
N ALA A 330 12.88 9.36 5.92
CA ALA A 330 11.44 9.24 6.14
C ALA A 330 10.70 8.69 4.91
N LEU A 331 11.00 9.19 3.71
CA LEU A 331 10.35 8.72 2.48
C LEU A 331 10.71 7.28 2.12
N VAL A 332 11.99 6.91 2.26
CA VAL A 332 12.45 5.53 2.05
C VAL A 332 11.75 4.57 3.00
N SER A 333 11.64 4.93 4.29
CA SER A 333 10.94 4.11 5.30
C SER A 333 9.47 3.88 4.94
N ILE A 334 8.76 4.89 4.44
CA ILE A 334 7.37 4.74 3.99
C ILE A 334 7.30 3.85 2.73
N ASN A 335 8.21 4.07 1.77
CA ASN A 335 8.24 3.38 0.48
C ASN A 335 8.52 1.87 0.62
N GLN A 336 9.22 1.43 1.67
CA GLN A 336 9.43 0.00 1.96
C GLN A 336 8.12 -0.78 2.10
N THR A 337 7.02 -0.12 2.51
CA THR A 337 5.75 -0.82 2.72
C THR A 337 5.04 -1.19 1.42
N ILE A 338 5.13 -0.34 0.40
CA ILE A 338 4.58 -0.54 -0.94
C ILE A 338 5.53 0.19 -1.92
N PRO A 339 6.51 -0.51 -2.50
CA PRO A 339 7.56 0.13 -3.28
C PRO A 339 7.03 0.83 -4.53
N ASN A 340 7.54 2.04 -4.78
CA ASN A 340 7.33 2.79 -6.00
C ASN A 340 8.67 3.22 -6.63
N GLU A 341 8.91 2.81 -7.87
CA GLU A 341 10.16 3.09 -8.59
C GLU A 341 10.35 4.56 -8.93
N ARG A 342 9.26 5.27 -9.26
CA ARG A 342 9.31 6.71 -9.60
C ARG A 342 9.74 7.54 -8.41
N THR A 343 9.25 7.21 -7.20
CA THR A 343 9.71 7.81 -5.94
C THR A 343 11.22 7.61 -5.76
N MET A 344 11.73 6.39 -5.97
CA MET A 344 13.18 6.12 -5.84
C MET A 344 14.00 6.90 -6.87
N GLN A 345 13.51 7.06 -8.09
CA GLN A 345 14.18 7.87 -9.12
C GLN A 345 14.28 9.35 -8.69
N LEU A 346 13.21 9.94 -8.15
CA LEU A 346 13.21 11.32 -7.68
C LEU A 346 14.12 11.52 -6.46
N LEU A 347 14.15 10.56 -5.53
CA LEU A 347 15.08 10.57 -4.41
C LEU A 347 16.54 10.48 -4.87
N GLY A 348 16.83 9.64 -5.86
CA GLY A 348 18.16 9.58 -6.48
C GLY A 348 18.58 10.90 -7.16
N GLN A 349 17.65 11.59 -7.82
CA GLN A 349 17.93 12.93 -8.37
C GLN A 349 18.23 13.95 -7.27
N LEU A 350 17.46 13.91 -6.16
CA LEU A 350 17.71 14.78 -5.02
C LEU A 350 19.06 14.49 -4.38
N GLN A 351 19.44 13.21 -4.25
CA GLN A 351 20.75 12.80 -3.74
C GLN A 351 21.88 13.42 -4.57
N VAL A 352 21.84 13.29 -5.90
CA VAL A 352 22.87 13.84 -6.80
C VAL A 352 22.99 15.37 -6.63
N GLU A 353 21.88 16.08 -6.53
CA GLU A 353 21.92 17.54 -6.32
C GLU A 353 22.48 17.91 -4.94
N VAL A 354 22.21 17.13 -3.90
CA VAL A 354 22.79 17.33 -2.57
C VAL A 354 24.29 17.05 -2.58
N GLU A 355 24.74 15.98 -3.25
CA GLU A 355 26.18 15.70 -3.40
C GLU A 355 26.89 16.86 -4.12
N ASN A 356 26.32 17.37 -5.22
CA ASN A 356 26.84 18.54 -5.93
C ASN A 356 26.82 19.80 -5.07
N PHE A 357 25.76 20.00 -4.27
CA PHE A 357 25.65 21.12 -3.34
C PHE A 357 26.78 21.09 -2.30
N VAL A 358 27.03 19.94 -1.67
CA VAL A 358 28.10 19.82 -0.66
C VAL A 358 29.47 20.12 -1.28
N LEU A 359 29.74 19.64 -2.49
CA LEU A 359 30.99 19.95 -3.20
C LEU A 359 31.14 21.45 -3.52
N ARG A 360 30.06 22.12 -3.93
CA ARG A 360 30.07 23.57 -4.18
C ARG A 360 30.33 24.37 -2.91
N VAL A 361 29.70 24.01 -1.79
CA VAL A 361 29.96 24.68 -0.50
C VAL A 361 31.39 24.40 -0.02
N ALA A 362 31.88 23.16 -0.20
CA ALA A 362 33.26 22.83 0.12
C ALA A 362 34.25 23.72 -0.66
N ALA A 363 33.97 24.05 -1.92
CA ALA A 363 34.87 24.88 -2.74
C ALA A 363 35.02 26.34 -2.24
N GLU A 364 34.11 26.83 -1.39
CA GLU A 364 34.21 28.18 -0.82
C GLU A 364 35.27 28.27 0.31
N PHE A 365 35.72 27.13 0.86
CA PHE A 365 36.79 27.13 1.86
C PHE A 365 38.17 27.28 1.21
N SER A 366 39.00 28.14 1.81
CA SER A 366 40.31 28.51 1.28
C SER A 366 41.35 27.39 1.32
N SER A 367 41.35 26.57 2.38
CA SER A 367 42.34 25.50 2.55
C SER A 367 41.77 24.14 2.20
N ARG A 368 42.54 23.30 1.48
CA ARG A 368 42.13 21.93 1.14
C ARG A 368 41.71 21.12 2.36
N LYS A 369 42.41 21.33 3.47
CA LYS A 369 42.10 20.74 4.77
C LYS A 369 40.67 21.08 5.24
N GLU A 370 40.27 22.36 5.24
CA GLU A 370 38.91 22.77 5.62
C GLU A 370 37.85 22.19 4.68
N GLN A 371 38.12 22.15 3.37
CA GLN A 371 37.22 21.53 2.39
C GLN A 371 36.95 20.06 2.75
N LEU A 372 37.99 19.30 3.08
CA LEU A 372 37.90 17.90 3.45
C LEU A 372 37.20 17.70 4.80
N VAL A 373 37.49 18.53 5.80
CA VAL A 373 36.78 18.48 7.10
C VAL A 373 35.28 18.71 6.90
N PHE A 374 34.90 19.72 6.12
CA PHE A 374 33.50 20.00 5.82
C PHE A 374 32.82 18.81 5.12
N LEU A 375 33.47 18.24 4.10
CA LEU A 375 32.94 17.07 3.37
C LEU A 375 32.71 15.87 4.30
N ILE A 376 33.72 15.51 5.09
CA ILE A 376 33.66 14.38 6.03
C ILE A 376 32.57 14.59 7.07
N ASN A 377 32.49 15.78 7.68
CA ASN A 377 31.47 16.08 8.69
C ASN A 377 30.04 15.96 8.11
N ASN A 378 29.83 16.43 6.87
CA ASN A 378 28.52 16.32 6.22
C ASN A 378 28.18 14.87 5.83
N TYR A 379 29.12 14.12 5.26
CA TYR A 379 28.89 12.73 4.90
C TYR A 379 28.66 11.84 6.12
N ASP A 380 29.45 12.00 7.20
CA ASP A 380 29.29 11.25 8.45
C ASP A 380 27.91 11.50 9.08
N MET A 381 27.47 12.76 9.12
CA MET A 381 26.16 13.10 9.66
C MET A 381 25.01 12.55 8.81
N MET A 382 25.07 12.70 7.48
CA MET A 382 24.04 12.15 6.58
C MET A 382 23.97 10.63 6.70
N LEU A 383 25.14 9.96 6.69
CA LEU A 383 25.23 8.52 6.84
C LEU A 383 24.66 8.06 8.19
N GLY A 384 24.98 8.75 9.29
CA GLY A 384 24.44 8.44 10.61
C GLY A 384 22.90 8.48 10.64
N VAL A 385 22.29 9.49 10.03
CA VAL A 385 20.82 9.61 9.94
C VAL A 385 20.20 8.55 9.02
N LEU A 386 20.86 8.22 7.90
CA LEU A 386 20.37 7.21 6.97
C LEU A 386 20.44 5.81 7.57
N MET A 387 21.53 5.46 8.27
CA MET A 387 21.71 4.15 8.91
C MET A 387 20.73 3.89 10.07
N GLU A 388 20.21 4.94 10.73
CA GLU A 388 19.21 4.74 11.80
C GLU A 388 17.87 4.17 11.31
N ARG A 389 17.55 4.30 10.02
CA ARG A 389 16.20 3.97 9.49
C ARG A 389 16.20 3.23 8.16
N ALA A 390 17.27 3.29 7.38
CA ALA A 390 17.44 2.46 6.19
C ALA A 390 18.03 1.10 6.57
N ALA A 391 17.81 0.08 5.74
CA ALA A 391 18.58 -1.15 5.85
C ALA A 391 20.05 -0.85 5.51
N ASP A 392 20.98 -1.49 6.22
CA ASP A 392 22.44 -1.26 6.08
C ASP A 392 22.94 -1.40 4.62
N ASP A 393 22.24 -2.19 3.80
CA ASP A 393 22.60 -2.50 2.40
C ASP A 393 21.90 -1.61 1.35
N SER A 394 21.40 -0.43 1.74
CA SER A 394 20.77 0.47 0.76
C SER A 394 21.84 1.12 -0.14
N LYS A 395 21.52 1.27 -1.45
CA LYS A 395 22.44 1.92 -2.42
C LYS A 395 22.85 3.33 -2.00
N GLU A 396 21.97 4.04 -1.31
CA GLU A 396 22.21 5.40 -0.80
C GLU A 396 23.24 5.39 0.34
N VAL A 397 23.10 4.46 1.28
CA VAL A 397 24.06 4.24 2.38
C VAL A 397 25.42 3.85 1.84
N GLU A 398 25.47 2.90 0.89
CA GLU A 398 26.72 2.50 0.23
C GLU A 398 27.43 3.67 -0.48
N SER A 399 26.67 4.51 -1.20
CA SER A 399 27.21 5.69 -1.90
C SER A 399 27.88 6.67 -0.93
N PHE A 400 27.18 7.09 0.12
CA PHE A 400 27.74 8.01 1.11
C PHE A 400 28.89 7.39 1.91
N GLN A 401 28.84 6.09 2.19
CA GLN A 401 29.92 5.37 2.85
C GLN A 401 31.21 5.37 2.01
N GLN A 402 31.10 5.17 0.69
CA GLN A 402 32.24 5.25 -0.22
C GLN A 402 32.81 6.68 -0.30
N LEU A 403 31.94 7.69 -0.40
CA LEU A 403 32.36 9.10 -0.39
C LEU A 403 33.08 9.49 0.91
N LEU A 404 32.54 9.08 2.06
CA LEU A 404 33.15 9.31 3.36
C LEU A 404 34.54 8.66 3.45
N ASN A 405 34.66 7.39 3.06
CA ASN A 405 35.94 6.67 3.10
C ASN A 405 36.99 7.31 2.19
N ALA A 406 36.61 7.70 0.98
CA ALA A 406 37.52 8.36 0.04
C ALA A 406 38.03 9.71 0.58
N ARG A 407 37.14 10.55 1.14
CA ARG A 407 37.55 11.85 1.70
C ARG A 407 38.33 11.73 2.99
N THR A 408 38.01 10.74 3.83
CA THR A 408 38.80 10.43 5.03
C THR A 408 40.22 10.02 4.66
N GLN A 409 40.40 9.18 3.64
CA GLN A 409 41.73 8.80 3.18
C GLN A 409 42.51 10.00 2.63
N GLU A 410 41.87 10.85 1.83
CA GLU A 410 42.48 12.07 1.31
C GLU A 410 42.89 13.04 2.44
N PHE A 411 42.04 13.19 3.47
CA PHE A 411 42.33 14.03 4.62
C PHE A 411 43.50 13.50 5.44
N ILE A 412 43.62 12.18 5.62
CA ILE A 412 44.77 11.58 6.31
C ILE A 412 46.08 11.90 5.57
N GLU A 413 46.08 11.85 4.25
CA GLU A 413 47.26 12.19 3.45
C GLU A 413 47.64 13.67 3.57
N GLU A 414 46.66 14.56 3.48
CA GLU A 414 46.85 16.01 3.67
C GLU A 414 47.35 16.34 5.09
N LEU A 415 46.88 15.60 6.09
CA LEU A 415 47.26 15.78 7.50
C LEU A 415 48.70 15.32 7.78
N LEU A 416 49.15 14.24 7.13
CA LEU A 416 50.51 13.71 7.27
C LEU A 416 51.53 14.45 6.40
N SER A 417 51.09 15.16 5.36
CA SER A 417 51.97 15.84 4.39
C SER A 417 52.86 16.93 5.01
N PRO A 418 52.37 17.88 5.83
CA PRO A 418 53.24 18.90 6.42
C PRO A 418 54.36 18.34 7.34
N PRO A 419 54.08 17.44 8.30
CA PRO A 419 55.13 16.92 9.19
C PRO A 419 55.99 15.82 8.56
N PHE A 420 55.45 15.03 7.61
CA PHE A 420 56.10 13.83 7.10
C PHE A 420 56.27 13.80 5.57
N GLY A 421 55.92 14.85 4.85
CA GLY A 421 55.94 14.91 3.38
C GLY A 421 57.32 14.65 2.78
N GLY A 422 58.39 15.13 3.43
CA GLY A 422 59.77 14.84 3.01
C GLY A 422 60.12 13.34 3.10
N LEU A 423 59.60 12.66 4.13
CA LEU A 423 59.75 11.21 4.31
C LEU A 423 58.94 10.45 3.25
N VAL A 424 57.70 10.87 2.99
CA VAL A 424 56.83 10.30 1.95
C VAL A 424 57.47 10.41 0.56
N ALA A 425 57.97 11.59 0.20
CA ALA A 425 58.62 11.84 -1.09
C ALA A 425 59.85 10.94 -1.27
N PHE A 426 60.73 10.89 -0.25
CA PHE A 426 61.93 10.05 -0.30
C PHE A 426 61.58 8.56 -0.44
N VAL A 427 60.64 8.04 0.34
CA VAL A 427 60.25 6.63 0.25
C VAL A 427 59.71 6.29 -1.13
N LYS A 428 58.83 7.14 -1.70
CA LYS A 428 58.29 6.94 -3.06
C LYS A 428 59.38 6.97 -4.13
N GLU A 429 60.27 7.97 -4.08
CA GLU A 429 61.39 8.09 -5.02
C GLU A 429 62.35 6.90 -4.92
N ALA A 430 62.70 6.49 -3.71
CA ALA A 430 63.62 5.40 -3.48
C ALA A 430 63.03 4.05 -3.91
N GLU A 431 61.77 3.76 -3.61
CA GLU A 431 61.10 2.56 -4.10
C GLU A 431 61.02 2.53 -5.62
N ALA A 432 60.68 3.65 -6.28
CA ALA A 432 60.67 3.72 -7.74
C ALA A 432 62.06 3.49 -8.36
N LEU A 433 63.14 3.99 -7.73
CA LEU A 433 64.51 3.72 -8.16
C LEU A 433 64.89 2.24 -7.99
N ILE A 434 64.47 1.61 -6.89
CA ILE A 434 64.70 0.19 -6.62
C ILE A 434 63.96 -0.67 -7.66
N GLU A 435 62.69 -0.38 -7.93
CA GLU A 435 61.88 -1.11 -8.91
C GLU A 435 62.43 -1.00 -10.33
N ARG A 436 63.03 0.15 -10.69
CA ARG A 436 63.69 0.37 -11.98
C ARG A 436 65.11 -0.20 -12.07
N GLY A 437 65.61 -0.86 -11.01
CA GLY A 437 66.98 -1.39 -10.95
C GLY A 437 68.07 -0.32 -10.83
N GLN A 438 67.71 0.93 -10.51
CA GLN A 438 68.62 2.08 -10.39
C GLN A 438 69.01 2.38 -8.94
N ALA A 439 69.09 1.36 -8.09
CA ALA A 439 69.36 1.50 -6.66
C ALA A 439 70.72 2.17 -6.35
N GLU A 440 71.69 2.12 -7.27
CA GLU A 440 72.99 2.80 -7.12
C GLU A 440 72.87 4.32 -6.94
N ARG A 441 71.80 4.95 -7.47
CA ARG A 441 71.56 6.39 -7.30
C ARG A 441 71.27 6.77 -5.84
N LEU A 442 70.90 5.80 -4.98
CA LEU A 442 70.65 6.04 -3.56
C LEU A 442 71.90 6.44 -2.77
N ARG A 443 73.12 6.11 -3.25
CA ARG A 443 74.37 6.56 -2.58
C ARG A 443 74.52 8.08 -2.52
N GLY A 444 73.88 8.82 -3.43
CA GLY A 444 73.90 10.29 -3.42
C GLY A 444 72.97 10.93 -2.39
N GLU A 445 72.04 10.17 -1.80
CA GLU A 445 70.97 10.70 -0.93
C GLU A 445 71.33 10.61 0.56
N GLU A 446 72.55 10.22 0.93
CA GLU A 446 72.98 9.98 2.32
C GLU A 446 72.74 11.18 3.26
N ALA A 447 73.00 12.40 2.78
CA ALA A 447 72.77 13.62 3.54
C ALA A 447 71.27 13.86 3.80
N ARG A 448 70.43 13.68 2.78
CA ARG A 448 68.97 13.81 2.88
C ARG A 448 68.39 12.75 3.82
N VAL A 449 68.85 11.50 3.70
CA VAL A 449 68.45 10.40 4.60
C VAL A 449 68.82 10.71 6.04
N THR A 450 70.04 11.20 6.30
CA THR A 450 70.48 11.57 7.64
C THR A 450 69.61 12.68 8.24
N GLN A 451 69.25 13.68 7.44
CA GLN A 451 68.34 14.75 7.84
C GLN A 451 66.93 14.23 8.15
N LEU A 452 66.40 13.30 7.34
CA LEU A 452 65.10 12.68 7.57
C LEU A 452 65.06 11.83 8.85
N ILE A 453 66.11 11.05 9.14
CA ILE A 453 66.19 10.23 10.36
C ILE A 453 66.20 11.12 11.61
N ARG A 454 67.09 12.12 11.64
CA ARG A 454 67.21 13.05 12.77
C ARG A 454 65.99 13.93 12.94
N GLY A 455 65.49 14.47 11.83
CA GLY A 455 64.28 15.28 11.77
C GLY A 455 63.09 14.51 12.34
N PHE A 456 62.81 13.33 11.79
CA PHE A 456 61.76 12.44 12.30
C PHE A 456 61.97 12.16 13.79
N GLY A 457 63.19 11.77 14.19
CA GLY A 457 63.54 11.45 15.58
C GLY A 457 63.21 12.55 16.58
N SER A 458 63.41 13.81 16.18
CA SER A 458 63.20 14.97 17.05
C SER A 458 61.75 15.47 17.14
N SER A 459 60.94 15.31 16.09
CA SER A 459 59.64 15.98 15.98
C SER A 459 58.41 15.05 15.96
N TRP A 460 58.57 13.75 15.67
CA TRP A 460 57.42 12.88 15.42
C TRP A 460 56.39 12.85 16.56
N LYS A 461 56.82 12.88 17.84
CA LYS A 461 55.92 12.86 19.00
C LYS A 461 55.03 14.10 19.05
N SER A 462 55.64 15.28 18.95
CA SER A 462 54.90 16.55 18.98
C SER A 462 54.03 16.72 17.73
N SER A 463 54.49 16.26 16.56
CA SER A 463 53.68 16.23 15.34
C SER A 463 52.45 15.33 15.48
N VAL A 464 52.58 14.13 16.06
CA VAL A 464 51.46 13.21 16.29
C VAL A 464 50.48 13.77 17.33
N GLU A 465 50.98 14.37 18.41
CA GLU A 465 50.13 15.01 19.42
C GLU A 465 49.34 16.18 18.83
N SER A 466 50.01 17.05 18.06
CA SER A 466 49.35 18.18 17.37
C SER A 466 48.32 17.68 16.36
N LEU A 467 48.62 16.62 15.62
CA LEU A 467 47.70 15.99 14.67
C LEU A 467 46.45 15.48 15.38
N SER A 468 46.63 14.76 16.49
CA SER A 468 45.51 14.25 17.28
C SER A 468 44.62 15.38 17.83
N GLN A 469 45.21 16.45 18.35
CA GLN A 469 44.45 17.60 18.85
C GLN A 469 43.66 18.30 17.74
N ASP A 470 44.25 18.43 16.56
CA ASP A 470 43.66 19.07 15.39
C ASP A 470 42.48 18.27 14.82
N VAL A 471 42.60 16.94 14.72
CA VAL A 471 41.49 16.04 14.35
C VAL A 471 40.34 16.18 15.35
N MET A 472 40.63 16.11 16.65
CA MET A 472 39.59 16.21 17.69
C MET A 472 38.90 17.57 17.74
N ARG A 473 39.51 18.63 17.22
CA ARG A 473 38.88 19.97 17.08
C ARG A 473 38.05 20.08 15.80
N SER A 474 38.40 19.33 14.77
CA SER A 474 37.81 19.42 13.43
C SER A 474 36.55 18.58 13.26
N PHE A 475 36.45 17.42 13.92
CA PHE A 475 35.32 16.50 13.77
C PHE A 475 34.41 16.52 15.00
N THR A 476 33.11 16.74 14.77
CA THR A 476 32.10 16.77 15.84
C THR A 476 31.76 15.39 16.39
N ASN A 477 31.93 14.34 15.57
CA ASN A 477 31.75 12.95 15.96
C ASN A 477 33.09 12.34 16.43
N PHE A 478 33.21 12.11 17.74
CA PHE A 478 34.43 11.56 18.33
C PHE A 478 34.79 10.16 17.84
N ARG A 479 33.81 9.34 17.44
CA ARG A 479 34.09 8.01 16.86
C ARG A 479 34.75 8.15 15.50
N ASN A 480 34.24 9.04 14.66
CA ASN A 480 34.84 9.35 13.38
C ASN A 480 36.24 9.94 13.55
N GLY A 481 36.41 10.92 14.45
CA GLY A 481 37.72 11.49 14.79
C GLY A 481 38.72 10.42 15.26
N THR A 482 38.30 9.48 16.09
CA THR A 482 39.12 8.34 16.56
C THR A 482 39.52 7.42 15.40
N SER A 483 38.59 7.11 14.49
CA SER A 483 38.85 6.33 13.29
C SER A 483 39.89 7.01 12.37
N ILE A 484 39.76 8.32 12.16
CA ILE A 484 40.71 9.13 11.37
C ILE A 484 42.10 9.11 12.01
N ILE A 485 42.19 9.33 13.33
CA ILE A 485 43.47 9.22 14.06
C ILE A 485 44.07 7.84 13.87
N GLN A 486 43.28 6.77 14.05
CA GLN A 486 43.76 5.41 13.85
C GLN A 486 44.25 5.17 12.41
N GLY A 487 43.54 5.69 11.41
CA GLY A 487 43.95 5.63 10.01
C GLY A 487 45.29 6.32 9.78
N ALA A 488 45.43 7.57 10.26
CA ALA A 488 46.66 8.34 10.15
C ALA A 488 47.85 7.68 10.84
N LEU A 489 47.66 7.15 12.05
CA LEU A 489 48.69 6.43 12.78
C LEU A 489 49.10 5.14 12.05
N THR A 490 48.13 4.42 11.48
CA THR A 490 48.40 3.20 10.71
C THR A 490 49.20 3.52 9.45
N GLN A 491 48.83 4.56 8.71
CA GLN A 491 49.54 4.99 7.51
C GLN A 491 50.95 5.50 7.83
N LEU A 492 51.13 6.19 8.97
CA LEU A 492 52.45 6.60 9.46
C LEU A 492 53.35 5.40 9.80
N ILE A 493 52.80 4.38 10.47
CA ILE A 493 53.55 3.14 10.77
C ILE A 493 53.94 2.43 9.48
N GLN A 494 53.04 2.31 8.51
CA GLN A 494 53.31 1.71 7.21
C GLN A 494 54.39 2.48 6.44
N LEU A 495 54.31 3.82 6.43
CA LEU A 495 55.33 4.69 5.84
C LEU A 495 56.70 4.46 6.49
N TYR A 496 56.75 4.40 7.81
CA TYR A 496 58.00 4.18 8.54
C TYR A 496 58.58 2.78 8.32
N HIS A 497 57.73 1.76 8.17
CA HIS A 497 58.15 0.42 7.81
C HIS A 497 58.73 0.36 6.40
N ARG A 498 58.11 1.05 5.43
CA ARG A 498 58.64 1.19 4.07
C ARG A 498 59.97 1.93 4.07
N PHE A 499 60.10 2.99 4.86
CA PHE A 499 61.37 3.70 5.05
C PHE A 499 62.48 2.78 5.58
N HIS A 500 62.22 1.99 6.62
CA HIS A 500 63.17 0.98 7.12
C HIS A 500 63.57 -0.05 6.07
N ARG A 501 62.62 -0.48 5.22
CA ARG A 501 62.89 -1.41 4.11
C ARG A 501 63.82 -0.77 3.07
N VAL A 502 63.58 0.48 2.69
CA VAL A 502 64.46 1.24 1.79
C VAL A 502 65.86 1.40 2.39
N LEU A 503 65.97 1.74 3.67
CA LEU A 503 67.27 1.87 4.34
C LEU A 503 68.03 0.54 4.46
N SER A 504 67.35 -0.59 4.33
CA SER A 504 67.98 -1.91 4.36
C SER A 504 68.69 -2.28 3.05
N GLN A 505 68.56 -1.47 2.01
CA GLN A 505 69.29 -1.64 0.75
C GLN A 505 70.80 -1.50 0.94
N PRO A 506 71.64 -2.27 0.21
CA PRO A 506 73.10 -2.26 0.35
C PRO A 506 73.72 -0.86 0.29
N GLN A 507 73.20 -0.01 -0.60
CA GLN A 507 73.71 1.33 -0.88
C GLN A 507 73.55 2.29 0.29
N LEU A 508 72.56 2.08 1.15
CA LEU A 508 72.29 2.88 2.35
C LEU A 508 72.65 2.11 3.63
N ARG A 509 73.19 0.89 3.51
CA ARG A 509 73.35 -0.01 4.66
C ARG A 509 74.40 0.45 5.65
N ALA A 510 75.45 1.10 5.15
CA ALA A 510 76.60 1.56 5.91
C ALA A 510 76.42 2.96 6.55
N LEU A 511 75.26 3.61 6.36
CA LEU A 511 74.99 4.96 6.90
C LEU A 511 75.03 4.97 8.45
N PRO A 512 75.91 5.77 9.08
CA PRO A 512 76.01 5.86 10.54
C PRO A 512 74.70 6.33 11.19
N ALA A 513 73.96 7.22 10.52
CA ALA A 513 72.69 7.76 10.99
C ALA A 513 71.61 6.69 11.24
N ARG A 514 71.77 5.47 10.69
CA ARG A 514 70.84 4.36 10.96
C ARG A 514 70.80 3.94 12.43
N ALA A 515 71.88 4.15 13.18
CA ALA A 515 71.91 3.88 14.62
C ALA A 515 70.92 4.78 15.40
N GLU A 516 70.54 5.92 14.81
CA GLU A 516 69.60 6.90 15.39
C GLU A 516 68.14 6.59 14.99
N LEU A 517 67.87 5.51 14.25
CA LEU A 517 66.52 5.10 13.89
C LEU A 517 65.73 4.69 15.13
N ILE A 518 64.49 5.16 15.18
CA ILE A 518 63.54 4.73 16.19
C ILE A 518 63.15 3.28 15.90
N ASN A 519 63.14 2.47 16.95
CA ASN A 519 62.65 1.09 16.86
C ASN A 519 61.15 1.10 16.48
N ILE A 520 60.78 0.34 15.44
CA ILE A 520 59.40 0.27 14.94
C ILE A 520 58.43 -0.21 16.04
N HIS A 521 58.80 -1.18 16.87
CA HIS A 521 57.96 -1.62 17.99
C HIS A 521 57.77 -0.50 19.02
N HIS A 522 58.82 0.26 19.33
CA HIS A 522 58.70 1.41 20.23
C HIS A 522 57.76 2.47 19.65
N LEU A 523 57.90 2.79 18.36
CA LEU A 523 57.00 3.70 17.65
C LEU A 523 55.54 3.19 17.72
N MET A 524 55.29 1.92 17.42
CA MET A 524 53.94 1.34 17.49
C MET A 524 53.33 1.41 18.90
N VAL A 525 54.11 1.12 19.94
CA VAL A 525 53.64 1.18 21.34
C VAL A 525 53.29 2.60 21.75
N GLU A 526 54.13 3.58 21.39
CA GLU A 526 53.88 4.98 21.69
C GLU A 526 52.68 5.53 20.91
N LEU A 527 52.56 5.23 19.61
CA LEU A 527 51.41 5.67 18.80
C LEU A 527 50.10 5.06 19.31
N LYS A 528 50.11 3.86 19.89
CA LYS A 528 48.93 3.28 20.55
C LYS A 528 48.44 4.11 21.75
N LYS A 529 49.32 4.83 22.45
CA LYS A 529 48.93 5.70 23.59
C LYS A 529 48.14 6.93 23.15
N HIS A 530 48.32 7.34 21.89
CA HIS A 530 47.61 8.47 21.29
C HIS A 530 46.26 8.08 20.67
N LYS A 531 45.85 6.80 20.78
CA LYS A 531 44.49 6.41 20.41
C LYS A 531 43.50 6.90 21.47
N PRO A 532 42.52 7.74 21.11
CA PRO A 532 41.41 8.04 22.00
C PRO A 532 40.62 6.76 22.31
N ASN A 533 40.22 6.58 23.58
CA ASN A 533 39.30 5.52 23.98
C ASN A 533 37.89 6.11 24.05
N PHE A 534 37.12 6.07 22.96
CA PHE A 534 35.73 6.55 22.89
C PHE A 534 34.82 5.56 22.17
#